data_AF-A0A1B1HZY4-F1
#
_entry.id   AF-A0A1B1HZY4-F1
#
_cell.length_a   1.000
_cell.length_b   1.000
_cell.length_c   1.000
_cell.angle_alpha   90.00
_cell.angle_beta   90.00
_cell.angle_gamma   90.00
#
_symmetry.space_group_name_H-M   'P 1'
#
loop_
_entity.id
_entity.type
_entity.pdbx_description
1 polymer ?
#
loop_
_entity_poly.entity_id
_entity_poly.type
_entity_poly.pdbx_seq_one_letter_code
_entity_poly.pdbx_strand_id
1 'polypeptide(L)' 'MIRTARQLKDLIRSLTRKNAADAQSLMRNYMMERFLERISLSAYCDQFILKEALINSAPPS' A
#
# COMPACT_ATOMS: atom_id res chain seq x y z
N MET A 1 10.52 -6.43 -8.32
CA MET A 1 10.57 -6.14 -6.88
C MET A 1 11.19 -4.77 -6.69
N ILE A 2 10.48 -3.84 -6.05
CA ILE A 2 11.01 -2.52 -5.71
C ILE A 2 12.00 -2.70 -4.55
N ARG A 3 13.25 -2.27 -4.72
CA ARG A 3 14.33 -2.50 -3.75
C ARG A 3 14.83 -1.21 -3.10
N THR A 4 14.56 -0.06 -3.71
CA THR A 4 14.99 1.25 -3.19
C THR A 4 13.85 2.25 -3.11
N ALA A 5 13.99 3.21 -2.20
CA ALA A 5 13.04 4.31 -2.06
C ALA A 5 12.91 5.16 -3.34
N ARG A 6 14.00 5.26 -4.14
CA ARG A 6 13.99 5.97 -5.42
C ARG A 6 13.10 5.27 -6.43
N GLN A 7 13.27 3.96 -6.60
CA GLN A 7 12.42 3.15 -7.50
C GLN A 7 10.94 3.25 -7.13
N LEU A 8 10.62 3.26 -5.83
CA LEU A 8 9.25 3.45 -5.36
C LEU A 8 8.70 4.84 -5.74
N LYS A 9 9.47 5.90 -5.45
CA LYS A 9 9.06 7.27 -5.76
C LYS A 9 8.86 7.49 -7.26
N ASP A 10 9.74 6.94 -8.08
CA ASP A 10 9.65 7.04 -9.53
C ASP A 10 8.42 6.29 -10.08
N LEU A 11 8.11 5.12 -9.53
CA LEU A 11 6.91 4.37 -9.87
C LEU A 11 5.63 5.12 -9.48
N ILE A 12 5.54 5.62 -8.25
CA ILE A 12 4.38 6.40 -7.79
C ILE A 12 4.17 7.63 -8.68
N ARG A 13 5.25 8.36 -8.98
CA ARG A 13 5.18 9.53 -9.88
C ARG A 13 4.73 9.17 -11.30
N SER A 14 5.13 8.01 -11.80
CA SER A 14 4.64 7.47 -13.07
C SER A 14 3.14 7.17 -13.02
N LEU A 15 2.67 6.52 -11.96
CA LEU A 15 1.27 6.10 -11.80
C LEU A 15 0.32 7.28 -11.60
N THR A 16 0.71 8.28 -10.79
CA THR A 16 -0.07 9.52 -10.61
C THR A 16 -0.32 10.23 -11.94
N ARG A 17 0.68 10.28 -12.83
CA ARG A 17 0.53 10.90 -14.16
C ARG A 17 -0.39 10.09 -15.09
N LYS A 18 -0.43 8.77 -14.94
CA LYS A 18 -1.20 7.88 -15.82
C LYS A 18 -2.67 7.77 -15.42
N ASN A 19 -2.95 7.72 -14.12
CA ASN A 19 -4.27 7.34 -13.61
C ASN A 19 -4.97 8.47 -12.84
N ALA A 20 -4.42 9.69 -12.83
CA ALA A 20 -4.88 10.82 -12.01
C ALA A 20 -5.04 10.48 -10.51
N ALA A 21 -4.39 9.41 -10.05
CA ALA A 21 -4.49 8.94 -8.68
C ALA A 21 -3.53 9.72 -7.77
N ASP A 22 -4.02 10.12 -6.60
CA ASP A 22 -3.24 10.85 -5.60
C ASP A 22 -2.00 10.04 -5.16
N ALA A 23 -0.83 10.69 -5.26
CA ALA A 23 0.46 10.07 -4.95
C ALA A 23 0.56 9.61 -3.50
N GLN A 24 -0.09 10.33 -2.58
CA GLN A 24 -0.08 9.99 -1.16
C GLN A 24 -0.89 8.72 -0.90
N SER A 25 -2.03 8.58 -1.57
CA SER A 25 -2.89 7.39 -1.50
C SER A 25 -2.20 6.15 -2.08
N LEU A 26 -1.53 6.29 -3.23
CA LEU A 26 -0.71 5.20 -3.80
C LEU A 26 0.41 4.76 -2.86
N MET A 27 1.08 5.72 -2.19
CA MET A 27 2.13 5.42 -1.22
C MET A 27 1.58 4.68 0.00
N ARG A 28 0.43 5.14 0.55
CA ARG A 28 -0.23 4.48 1.67
C ARG A 28 -0.63 3.05 1.35
N ASN A 29 -1.25 2.82 0.19
CA ASN A 29 -1.68 1.50 -0.24
C ASN A 29 -0.49 0.56 -0.40
N TYR A 30 0.57 1.02 -1.09
CA TYR A 30 1.79 0.24 -1.23
C TYR A 30 2.40 -0.13 0.13
N MET A 31 2.50 0.82 1.08
CA MET A 31 3.05 0.53 2.40
C MET A 31 2.19 -0.47 3.17
N MET A 32 0.86 -0.35 3.07
CA MET A 32 -0.07 -1.28 3.73
C MET A 32 0.03 -2.69 3.15
N GLU A 33 0.07 -2.85 1.83
CA GLU A 33 0.26 -4.16 1.19
C GLU A 33 1.58 -4.81 1.64
N ARG A 34 2.68 -4.04 1.63
CA ARG A 34 4.00 -4.53 2.07
C ARG A 34 4.02 -4.88 3.55
N PHE A 35 3.29 -4.14 4.38
CA PHE A 35 3.17 -4.42 5.81
C PHE A 35 2.38 -5.70 6.05
N LEU A 36 1.21 -5.85 5.42
CA LEU A 36 0.37 -7.03 5.54
C LEU A 36 1.08 -8.30 5.06
N GLU A 37 1.80 -8.24 3.93
CA GLU A 37 2.62 -9.36 3.44
C GLU A 37 3.72 -9.75 4.46
N ARG A 38 4.36 -8.76 5.11
CA ARG A 38 5.37 -9.04 6.13
C ARG A 38 4.76 -9.68 7.37
N ILE A 39 3.60 -9.22 7.82
CA ILE A 39 2.91 -9.78 8.98
C ILE A 39 2.44 -11.21 8.69
N SER A 40 1.87 -11.47 7.51
CA SER A 40 1.37 -12.80 7.15
C SER A 40 2.45 -13.87 7.09
N LEU A 41 3.70 -13.48 6.78
CA LEU A 41 4.86 -14.38 6.75
C LEU A 41 5.66 -14.39 8.08
N SER A 42 5.21 -13.64 9.09
CA SER A 42 5.91 -13.53 10.38
C SER A 42 5.33 -14.47 11.43
N ALA A 43 6.08 -14.68 12.52
CA ALA A 43 5.59 -15.38 13.71
C ALA A 43 4.40 -14.68 14.40
N TYR A 44 4.04 -13.46 13.98
CA TYR A 44 2.94 -12.68 14.51
C TYR A 44 1.67 -12.80 13.67
N CYS A 45 1.62 -13.65 12.62
CA CYS A 45 0.49 -13.73 11.70
C CYS A 45 -0.87 -13.90 12.40
N ASP A 46 -0.90 -14.68 13.49
CA ASP A 46 -2.11 -14.98 14.24
C ASP A 46 -2.42 -13.95 15.34
N GLN A 47 -1.59 -12.91 15.48
CA GLN A 47 -1.76 -11.84 16.46
C GLN A 47 -2.48 -10.62 15.88
N PHE A 48 -2.81 -10.64 14.59
CA PHE A 48 -3.48 -9.55 13.89
C PHE A 48 -4.78 -10.02 13.25
N ILE A 49 -5.83 -9.21 13.40
CA ILE A 49 -7.09 -9.38 12.68
C ILE A 49 -7.24 -8.20 11.73
N LEU A 50 -7.43 -8.48 10.43
CA LEU A 50 -7.72 -7.46 9.44
C LEU A 50 -9.19 -7.02 9.55
N LYS A 51 -9.43 -5.76 9.90
CA LYS A 51 -10.78 -5.20 10.06
C LYS A 51 -11.25 -4.54 8.76
N GLU A 52 -12.53 -4.67 8.42
CA GLU A 52 -13.12 -4.14 7.17
C GLU A 52 -12.89 -2.63 6.95
N ALA A 53 -12.85 -1.85 8.03
CA ALA A 53 -12.55 -0.41 7.97
C ALA A 53 -11.15 -0.09 7.40
N LEU A 54 -10.22 -1.05 7.41
CA LEU A 54 -8.90 -0.90 6.78
C LEU A 54 -8.95 -1.16 5.26
N ILE A 55 -9.93 -1.93 4.78
CA ILE A 55 -10.05 -2.36 3.38
C ILE A 55 -10.83 -1.30 2.57
N ASN A 56 -11.85 -0.69 3.17
CA ASN A 56 -12.68 0.33 2.53
C ASN A 56 -12.00 1.71 2.57
N SER A 57 -11.07 1.94 1.64
CA SER A 57 -10.38 3.23 1.42
C SER A 57 -10.87 3.99 0.18
N ALA A 58 -12.08 3.70 -0.31
CA ALA A 58 -12.71 4.45 -1.38
C ALA A 58 -13.56 5.59 -0.78
N PRO A 59 -13.33 6.87 -1.16
CA PRO A 59 -14.30 7.91 -0.84
C PRO A 59 -15.64 7.57 -1.54
N PRO A 60 -16.79 7.86 -0.92
CA PRO A 60 -18.08 7.68 -1.57
C PRO A 60 -18.14 8.54 -2.85
N SER A 61 -18.72 7.93 -3.89
CA SER A 61 -18.96 8.50 -5.23
C SER A 61 -19.79 9.77 -5.19
#